data_AF-A0A2V9F782-F1
#
_entry.id   AF-A0A2V9F782-F1
#
_cell.length_a   1.000
_cell.length_b   1.000
_cell.length_c   1.000
_cell.angle_alpha   90.00
_cell.angle_beta   90.00
_cell.angle_gamma   90.00
#
_symmetry.space_group_name_H-M   'P 1'
#
loop_
_entity.id
_entity.type
_entity.pdbx_description
1 polymer ?
#
loop_
_entity_poly.entity_id
_entity_poly.type
_entity_poly.pdbx_seq_one_letter_code
_entity_poly.pdbx_strand_id
1 'polypeptide(L)'
;MNPAHDPGSEGNFGRAWVFLCLAFCAHVADEALTGFLPVYNATVLAMRSQHKWFPMPTFGFREWLTGLIVANLVFLLLTPFAFRNAWWLRPLAYFCAGVHFLNGMGHTLATIFGQTVSTIHFARPAPGFYSSPLLFASSIYLLIRLRATRRSLAAVS
;
A
#
# COMPACT_ATOMS: atom_id res chain seq x y z
N MET A 1 -13.76 14.11 -40.07
CA MET A 1 -14.41 13.92 -38.75
C MET A 1 -13.29 13.69 -37.74
N ASN A 2 -12.79 14.75 -37.10
CA ASN A 2 -11.82 14.64 -36.01
C ASN A 2 -12.60 14.34 -34.74
N PRO A 3 -12.29 13.28 -33.97
CA PRO A 3 -12.87 13.16 -32.65
C PRO A 3 -12.35 14.33 -31.82
N ALA A 4 -13.28 15.16 -31.36
CA ALA A 4 -12.99 16.21 -30.40
C ALA A 4 -12.25 15.59 -29.22
N HIS A 5 -11.00 16.03 -29.01
CA HIS A 5 -10.33 15.86 -27.75
C HIS A 5 -11.17 16.64 -26.74
N ASP A 6 -11.94 15.94 -25.92
CA ASP A 6 -12.75 16.54 -24.86
C ASP A 6 -11.78 17.25 -23.89
N PRO A 7 -11.74 18.59 -23.80
CA PRO A 7 -10.78 19.30 -22.96
C PRO A 7 -11.19 19.32 -21.47
N GLY A 8 -12.21 18.54 -21.07
CA GLY A 8 -12.99 18.80 -19.85
C GLY A 8 -13.13 17.66 -18.84
N SER A 9 -12.43 16.53 -18.96
CA SER A 9 -12.30 15.61 -17.83
C SER A 9 -11.01 15.93 -17.07
N GLU A 10 -11.04 16.97 -16.25
CA GLU A 10 -10.04 17.13 -15.22
C GLU A 10 -10.06 15.87 -14.35
N GLY A 11 -9.15 14.95 -14.63
CA GLY A 11 -9.08 13.71 -13.89
C GLY A 11 -8.87 14.03 -12.40
N ASN A 12 -9.56 13.29 -11.53
CA ASN A 12 -9.19 13.21 -10.10
C ASN A 12 -8.39 11.91 -9.86
N PHE A 13 -7.99 11.64 -8.62
CA PHE A 13 -7.33 10.38 -8.24
C PHE A 13 -8.21 9.47 -7.37
N GLY A 14 -9.50 9.79 -7.23
CA GLY A 14 -10.43 9.11 -6.33
C GLY A 14 -10.60 7.62 -6.63
N ARG A 15 -10.76 7.23 -7.90
CA ARG A 15 -10.84 5.81 -8.26
C ARG A 15 -9.57 5.04 -7.87
N ALA A 16 -8.40 5.62 -8.12
CA ALA A 16 -7.14 4.97 -7.77
C ALA A 16 -6.94 4.87 -6.25
N TRP A 17 -7.39 5.89 -5.51
CA TRP A 17 -7.42 5.87 -4.06
C TRP A 17 -8.29 4.73 -3.51
N VAL A 18 -9.52 4.59 -4.02
CA VAL A 18 -10.43 3.50 -3.62
C VAL A 18 -9.82 2.14 -3.93
N PHE A 19 -9.28 1.95 -5.13
CA PHE A 19 -8.62 0.69 -5.49
C PHE A 19 -7.48 0.34 -4.54
N LEU A 20 -6.65 1.32 -4.15
CA LEU A 20 -5.58 1.10 -3.18
C LEU A 20 -6.13 0.71 -1.80
N CYS A 21 -7.20 1.36 -1.32
CA CYS A 21 -7.83 1.00 -0.05
C CYS A 21 -8.42 -0.42 -0.07
N LEU A 22 -9.08 -0.80 -1.16
CA LEU A 22 -9.63 -2.16 -1.30
C LEU A 22 -8.52 -3.20 -1.42
N ALA A 23 -7.45 -2.89 -2.16
CA ALA A 23 -6.26 -3.75 -2.25
C ALA A 23 -5.59 -3.91 -0.88
N PHE A 24 -5.47 -2.83 -0.11
CA PHE A 24 -4.94 -2.88 1.24
C PHE A 24 -5.83 -3.73 2.16
N CYS A 25 -7.16 -3.56 2.11
CA CYS A 25 -8.08 -4.41 2.86
C CYS A 25 -7.93 -5.91 2.53
N ALA A 26 -7.87 -6.23 1.24
CA ALA A 26 -7.65 -7.61 0.78
C ALA A 26 -6.30 -8.15 1.25
N HIS A 27 -5.28 -7.30 1.26
CA HIS A 27 -3.94 -7.65 1.71
C HIS A 27 -3.86 -7.93 3.21
N VAL A 28 -4.48 -7.10 4.04
CA VAL A 28 -4.58 -7.33 5.49
C VAL A 28 -5.30 -8.67 5.78
N ALA A 29 -6.36 -8.98 5.04
CA ALA A 29 -7.06 -10.25 5.17
C ALA A 29 -6.16 -11.44 4.79
N ASP A 30 -5.46 -11.35 3.67
CA ASP A 30 -4.51 -12.37 3.21
C ASP A 30 -3.39 -12.60 4.25
N GLU A 31 -2.75 -11.53 4.73
CA GLU A 31 -1.72 -11.60 5.78
C GLU A 31 -2.23 -12.25 7.08
N ALA A 32 -3.47 -11.92 7.48
CA ALA A 32 -4.09 -12.50 8.67
C ALA A 32 -4.37 -14.01 8.49
N LEU A 33 -4.79 -14.43 7.30
CA LEU A 33 -5.10 -15.82 6.98
C LEU A 33 -3.86 -16.68 6.74
N THR A 34 -2.76 -16.08 6.27
CA THR A 34 -1.53 -16.79 5.90
C THR A 34 -0.43 -16.72 6.96
N GLY A 35 -0.69 -16.06 8.10
CA GLY A 35 0.22 -16.06 9.24
C GLY A 35 1.42 -15.12 9.08
N PHE A 36 1.20 -13.92 8.56
CA PHE A 36 2.25 -12.91 8.39
C PHE A 36 2.87 -12.45 9.70
N LEU A 37 2.03 -12.19 10.72
CA LEU A 37 2.49 -11.52 11.94
C LEU A 37 3.60 -12.27 12.71
N PRO A 38 3.56 -13.61 12.87
CA PRO A 38 4.69 -14.36 13.41
C PRO A 38 6.01 -14.15 12.64
N VAL A 39 5.96 -14.17 11.31
CA VAL A 39 7.14 -13.95 10.44
C VAL A 39 7.66 -12.53 10.60
N TYR A 40 6.77 -11.54 10.61
CA TYR A 40 7.11 -10.13 10.85
C TYR A 40 7.80 -9.93 12.20
N ASN A 41 7.17 -10.38 13.29
CA ASN A 41 7.71 -10.20 14.64
C ASN A 41 9.08 -10.89 14.80
N ALA A 42 9.25 -12.10 14.26
CA ALA A 42 10.53 -12.80 14.27
C ALA A 42 11.60 -12.02 13.48
N THR A 43 11.24 -11.45 12.33
CA THR A 43 12.11 -10.60 11.52
C THR A 43 12.54 -9.34 12.29
N VAL A 44 11.59 -8.66 12.95
CA VAL A 44 11.88 -7.47 13.77
C VAL A 44 12.85 -7.80 14.90
N LEU A 45 12.63 -8.91 15.61
CA LEU A 45 13.51 -9.34 16.70
C LEU A 45 14.91 -9.73 16.19
N ALA A 46 15.00 -10.42 15.05
CA ALA A 46 16.26 -10.76 14.42
C ALA A 46 17.04 -9.51 13.97
N MET A 47 16.36 -8.51 13.42
CA MET A 47 16.99 -7.24 13.04
C MET A 47 17.44 -6.46 14.28
N ARG A 48 16.65 -6.43 15.35
CA ARG A 48 17.01 -5.73 16.60
C ARG A 48 18.18 -6.38 17.33
N SER A 49 18.35 -7.70 17.23
CA SER A 49 19.49 -8.39 17.85
C SER A 49 20.82 -7.99 17.19
N GLN A 50 20.78 -7.68 15.88
CA GLN A 50 21.94 -7.19 15.12
C GLN A 50 22.07 -5.66 15.18
N HIS A 51 20.94 -4.95 15.22
CA HIS A 51 20.86 -3.49 15.12
C HIS A 51 19.86 -2.93 16.14
N LYS A 52 20.36 -2.56 17.33
CA LYS A 52 19.53 -2.08 18.45
C LYS A 52 18.66 -0.84 18.12
N TRP A 53 19.04 -0.06 17.12
CA TRP A 53 18.30 1.15 16.71
C TRP A 53 17.13 0.85 15.74
N PHE A 54 16.91 -0.42 15.36
CA PHE A 54 15.88 -0.78 14.39
C PHE A 54 14.46 -0.39 14.87
N PRO A 55 13.78 0.55 14.19
CA PRO A 55 12.64 1.28 14.76
C PRO A 55 11.32 0.50 14.74
N MET A 56 11.24 -0.61 14.01
CA MET A 56 9.99 -1.35 13.83
C MET A 56 9.57 -2.04 15.13
N PRO A 57 8.34 -1.83 15.64
CA PRO A 57 7.81 -2.52 16.82
C PRO A 57 7.37 -3.95 16.53
N THR A 58 7.22 -4.75 17.58
CA THR A 58 6.49 -6.02 17.52
C THR A 58 5.04 -5.79 17.92
N PHE A 59 4.10 -6.55 17.38
CA PHE A 59 2.68 -6.40 17.68
C PHE A 59 2.03 -7.70 18.14
N GLY A 60 0.99 -7.57 18.98
CA GLY A 60 0.01 -8.64 19.15
C GLY A 60 -0.99 -8.65 17.98
N PHE A 61 -1.60 -9.81 17.74
CA PHE A 61 -2.48 -10.01 16.59
C PHE A 61 -3.71 -9.09 16.61
N ARG A 62 -4.30 -8.89 17.79
CA ARG A 62 -5.50 -8.06 17.94
C ARG A 62 -5.18 -6.59 17.68
N GLU A 63 -4.10 -6.09 18.24
CA GLU A 63 -3.67 -4.70 18.12
C GLU A 63 -3.28 -4.38 16.68
N TRP A 64 -2.51 -5.28 16.05
CA TRP A 64 -2.11 -5.18 14.65
C TRP A 64 -3.33 -5.15 13.72
N LEU A 65 -4.22 -6.15 13.83
CA LEU A 65 -5.37 -6.26 12.94
C LEU A 65 -6.35 -5.10 13.14
N THR A 66 -6.64 -4.74 14.39
CA THR A 66 -7.54 -3.62 14.70
C THR A 66 -6.97 -2.30 14.16
N GLY A 67 -5.68 -2.05 14.35
CA GLY A 67 -5.02 -0.85 13.83
C GLY A 67 -5.12 -0.74 12.30
N LEU A 68 -4.90 -1.85 11.59
CA LEU A 68 -5.00 -1.87 10.12
C LEU A 68 -6.43 -1.70 9.62
N ILE A 69 -7.43 -2.30 10.30
CA ILE A 69 -8.85 -2.10 9.99
C ILE A 69 -9.21 -0.62 10.17
N VAL A 70 -8.87 -0.02 11.31
CA VAL A 70 -9.17 1.39 11.58
C VAL A 70 -8.48 2.30 10.57
N ALA A 71 -7.20 2.07 10.26
CA ALA A 71 -6.47 2.83 9.25
C ALA A 71 -7.16 2.74 7.87
N ASN A 72 -7.57 1.55 7.45
CA ASN A 72 -8.25 1.36 6.18
C ASN A 72 -9.63 2.04 6.14
N LEU A 73 -10.40 2.00 7.23
CA LEU A 73 -11.66 2.73 7.35
C LEU A 73 -11.45 4.24 7.25
N VAL A 74 -10.44 4.79 7.92
CA VAL A 74 -10.07 6.21 7.80
C VAL A 74 -9.73 6.55 6.35
N PHE A 75 -8.92 5.73 5.67
CA PHE A 75 -8.60 5.97 4.26
C PHE A 75 -9.84 5.94 3.36
N LEU A 76 -10.77 5.00 3.59
CA LEU A 76 -12.04 4.97 2.86
C LEU A 76 -12.88 6.22 3.13
N LEU A 77 -12.93 6.73 4.36
CA LEU A 77 -13.61 7.99 4.70
C LEU A 77 -13.00 9.22 4.01
N LEU A 78 -11.71 9.17 3.65
CA LEU A 78 -11.04 10.24 2.90
C LEU A 78 -11.35 10.22 1.39
N THR A 79 -12.02 9.18 0.88
CA THR A 79 -12.37 9.02 -0.53
C THR A 79 -13.04 10.25 -1.18
N PRO A 80 -14.02 10.92 -0.55
CA PRO A 80 -14.65 12.09 -1.16
C PRO A 80 -13.66 13.21 -1.46
N PHE A 81 -12.61 13.38 -0.64
CA PHE A 81 -11.55 14.36 -0.87
C PHE A 81 -10.64 13.96 -2.04
N ALA A 82 -10.39 12.66 -2.24
CA ALA A 82 -9.65 12.15 -3.38
C ALA A 82 -10.39 12.37 -4.71
N PHE A 83 -11.72 12.23 -4.71
CA PHE A 83 -12.56 12.57 -5.88
C PHE A 83 -12.61 14.08 -6.14
N ARG A 84 -12.56 14.91 -5.09
CA ARG A 84 -12.45 16.38 -5.20
C ARG A 84 -11.03 16.86 -5.51
N ASN A 85 -10.07 15.95 -5.72
CA ASN A 85 -8.66 16.27 -5.98
C ASN A 85 -8.04 17.21 -4.93
N ALA A 86 -8.43 17.04 -3.65
CA ALA A 86 -7.99 17.91 -2.56
C ALA A 86 -6.45 17.93 -2.45
N TRP A 87 -5.84 19.12 -2.56
CA TRP A 87 -4.39 19.27 -2.64
C TRP A 87 -3.65 18.74 -1.40
N TRP A 88 -4.24 18.92 -0.21
CA TRP A 88 -3.68 18.48 1.06
C TRP A 88 -3.67 16.96 1.23
N LEU A 89 -4.52 16.23 0.49
CA LEU A 89 -4.56 14.76 0.54
C LEU A 89 -3.44 14.13 -0.30
N ARG A 90 -2.84 14.90 -1.22
CA ARG A 90 -1.87 14.38 -2.19
C ARG A 90 -0.57 13.89 -1.53
N PRO A 91 0.05 14.58 -0.55
CA PRO A 91 1.19 14.05 0.19
C PRO A 91 0.89 12.71 0.84
N LEU A 92 -0.28 12.58 1.49
CA LEU A 92 -0.72 11.31 2.09
C LEU A 92 -0.89 10.22 1.02
N ALA A 93 -1.50 10.54 -0.12
CA ALA A 93 -1.66 9.60 -1.23
C ALA A 93 -0.33 9.12 -1.82
N TYR A 94 0.67 10.00 -1.94
CA TYR A 94 2.02 9.59 -2.32
C TYR A 94 2.66 8.68 -1.28
N PHE A 95 2.51 9.00 0.00
CA PHE A 95 3.01 8.18 1.10
C PHE A 95 2.39 6.78 1.09
N CYS A 96 1.06 6.68 1.06
CA CYS A 96 0.33 5.41 0.99
C CYS A 96 0.74 4.60 -0.25
N ALA A 97 0.86 5.24 -1.41
CA ALA A 97 1.32 4.56 -2.62
C ALA A 97 2.74 4.01 -2.46
N GLY A 98 3.67 4.79 -1.89
CA GLY A 98 5.04 4.34 -1.65
C GLY A 98 5.12 3.16 -0.69
N VAL A 99 4.42 3.25 0.45
CA VAL A 99 4.40 2.17 1.46
C VAL A 99 3.82 0.88 0.87
N HIS A 100 2.69 0.95 0.18
CA HIS A 100 2.04 -0.23 -0.39
C HIS A 100 2.78 -0.80 -1.61
N PHE A 101 3.46 0.04 -2.38
CA PHE A 101 4.38 -0.41 -3.43
C PHE A 101 5.52 -1.23 -2.85
N LEU A 102 6.21 -0.69 -1.83
CA LEU A 102 7.32 -1.36 -1.17
C LEU A 102 6.87 -2.63 -0.46
N ASN A 103 5.68 -2.61 0.15
CA ASN A 103 5.08 -3.76 0.79
C ASN A 103 4.84 -4.88 -0.25
N GLY A 104 4.04 -4.65 -1.30
CA GLY A 104 3.77 -5.68 -2.31
C GLY A 104 5.04 -6.21 -3.01
N MET A 105 6.05 -5.35 -3.21
CA MET A 105 7.37 -5.76 -3.69
C MET A 105 8.10 -6.65 -2.66
N GLY A 106 8.06 -6.28 -1.39
CA GLY A 106 8.64 -7.03 -0.28
C GLY A 106 8.14 -8.48 -0.20
N HIS A 107 6.83 -8.70 -0.26
CA HIS A 107 6.25 -10.06 -0.26
C HIS A 107 6.63 -10.87 -1.50
N THR A 108 6.77 -10.20 -2.64
CA THR A 108 7.21 -10.84 -3.89
C THR A 108 8.66 -11.31 -3.76
N LEU A 109 9.55 -10.44 -3.32
CA LEU A 109 10.97 -10.77 -3.09
C LEU A 109 11.12 -11.83 -2.01
N ALA A 110 10.41 -11.69 -0.89
CA ALA A 110 10.40 -12.66 0.19
C ALA A 110 9.95 -14.04 -0.31
N THR A 111 8.96 -14.12 -1.19
CA THR A 111 8.56 -15.39 -1.83
C THR A 111 9.67 -15.99 -2.70
N ILE A 112 10.35 -15.17 -3.50
CA ILE A 112 11.46 -15.61 -4.37
C ILE A 112 12.61 -16.17 -3.52
N PHE A 113 12.98 -15.46 -2.44
CA PHE A 113 14.10 -15.86 -1.57
C PHE A 113 13.70 -16.92 -0.53
N GLY A 114 12.43 -17.04 -0.15
CA GLY A 114 11.94 -17.94 0.90
C GLY A 114 12.32 -17.52 2.32
N GLN A 115 12.78 -16.29 2.49
CA GLN A 115 13.25 -15.73 3.75
C GLN A 115 13.08 -14.21 3.75
N THR A 116 12.96 -13.61 4.93
CA THR A 116 12.96 -12.14 5.08
C THR A 116 14.37 -11.63 5.36
N VAL A 117 15.04 -12.25 6.33
CA VAL A 117 16.45 -12.08 6.67
C VAL A 117 17.10 -13.46 6.71
N SER A 118 18.43 -13.53 6.69
CA SER A 118 19.18 -14.80 6.59
C SER A 118 18.83 -15.84 7.66
N THR A 119 18.27 -15.43 8.80
CA THR A 119 17.91 -16.31 9.90
C THR A 119 16.42 -16.67 9.94
N ILE A 120 15.56 -16.01 9.14
CA ILE A 120 14.10 -16.18 9.19
C ILE A 120 13.61 -16.71 7.85
N HIS A 121 13.32 -18.00 7.83
CA HIS A 121 12.77 -18.72 6.70
C HIS A 121 11.30 -19.05 6.93
N PHE A 122 10.54 -19.21 5.85
CA PHE A 122 9.12 -19.58 5.90
C PHE A 122 8.75 -20.46 4.71
N ALA A 123 7.65 -21.22 4.85
CA ALA A 123 7.08 -21.97 3.74
C ALA A 123 6.61 -21.00 2.65
N ARG A 124 6.96 -21.28 1.40
CA ARG A 124 6.57 -20.44 0.26
C ARG A 124 5.14 -20.76 -0.17
N PRO A 125 4.37 -19.76 -0.67
CA PRO A 125 4.77 -18.36 -0.83
C PRO A 125 4.76 -17.59 0.49
N ALA A 126 5.40 -16.41 0.51
CA ALA A 126 5.39 -15.56 1.70
C ALA A 126 3.94 -15.24 2.11
N PRO A 127 3.63 -15.17 3.42
CA PRO A 127 2.31 -14.72 3.87
C PRO A 127 1.94 -13.38 3.24
N GLY A 128 0.71 -13.19 2.75
CA GLY A 128 0.28 -11.98 2.04
C GLY A 128 0.64 -11.93 0.54
N PHE A 129 1.28 -12.96 -0.02
CA PHE A 129 1.72 -12.97 -1.41
C PHE A 129 0.56 -12.92 -2.42
N TYR A 130 -0.57 -13.59 -2.16
CA TYR A 130 -1.65 -13.70 -3.14
C TYR A 130 -2.31 -12.36 -3.47
N SER A 131 -2.38 -11.47 -2.48
CA SER A 131 -2.89 -10.10 -2.59
C SER A 131 -1.82 -9.06 -2.97
N SER A 132 -0.54 -9.39 -2.84
CA SER A 132 0.59 -8.47 -3.10
C SER A 132 0.64 -7.91 -4.52
N PRO A 133 0.37 -8.69 -5.60
CA PRO A 133 0.29 -8.14 -6.96
C PRO A 133 -0.78 -7.06 -7.11
N LEU A 134 -1.93 -7.23 -6.44
CA LEU A 134 -3.01 -6.24 -6.45
C LEU A 134 -2.60 -4.97 -5.69
N LEU A 135 -1.95 -5.11 -4.55
CA LEU A 135 -1.41 -3.99 -3.78
C LEU A 135 -0.36 -3.20 -4.57
N PHE A 136 0.54 -3.93 -5.25
CA PHE A 136 1.55 -3.34 -6.12
C PHE A 136 0.92 -2.60 -7.31
N ALA A 137 0.01 -3.24 -8.03
CA ALA A 137 -0.65 -2.63 -9.20
C ALA A 137 -1.48 -1.38 -8.82
N SER A 138 -2.24 -1.44 -7.72
CA SER A 138 -3.05 -0.31 -7.24
C SER A 138 -2.18 0.86 -6.79
N SER A 139 -1.02 0.60 -6.20
CA SER A 139 -0.06 1.66 -5.83
C SER A 139 0.51 2.39 -7.06
N ILE A 140 0.88 1.64 -8.12
CA ILE A 140 1.33 2.20 -9.40
C ILE A 140 0.20 3.02 -10.03
N TYR A 141 -1.02 2.48 -10.04
CA TYR A 141 -2.17 3.20 -10.57
C TYR A 141 -2.41 4.53 -9.86
N LEU A 142 -2.30 4.56 -8.53
CA LEU A 142 -2.40 5.80 -7.76
C LEU A 142 -1.27 6.79 -8.11
N LEU A 143 -0.03 6.33 -8.23
CA LEU A 143 1.09 7.20 -8.65
C LEU A 143 0.87 7.82 -10.04
N ILE A 144 0.40 7.02 -11.00
CA ILE A 144 0.09 7.49 -12.36
C ILE A 144 -1.01 8.56 -12.29
N ARG A 145 -2.09 8.31 -11.55
CA ARG A 145 -3.20 9.28 -11.42
C ARG A 145 -2.77 10.54 -10.69
N LEU A 146 -1.99 10.45 -9.61
CA LEU A 146 -1.45 11.63 -8.94
C LEU A 146 -0.60 12.47 -9.90
N ARG A 147 0.26 11.85 -10.72
CA ARG A 147 1.08 12.58 -11.72
C ARG A 147 0.24 13.24 -12.80
N ALA A 148 -0.72 12.51 -13.38
CA ALA A 148 -1.58 13.02 -14.44
C ALA A 148 -2.39 14.24 -13.96
N THR A 149 -3.03 14.13 -12.79
CA THR A 149 -3.85 15.21 -12.22
C THR A 149 -3.05 16.45 -11.81
N ARG A 150 -1.76 16.31 -11.45
CA ARG A 150 -0.89 17.47 -11.20
C ARG A 150 -0.58 18.23 -12.49
N ARG A 151 -0.31 17.52 -13.58
CA ARG A 151 -0.02 18.13 -14.89
C ARG A 151 -1.21 18.91 -15.42
N SER A 152 -2.42 18.39 -15.24
CA SER A 152 -3.65 19.11 -15.58
C SER A 152 -3.78 20.40 -14.79
N LEU A 153 -3.60 20.38 -13.46
CA LEU A 153 -3.67 21.58 -12.63
C LEU A 153 -2.63 22.65 -13.01
N ALA A 154 -1.41 22.24 -13.37
CA ALA A 154 -0.34 23.16 -13.76
C ALA A 154 -0.51 23.74 -15.19
N ALA A 155 -1.32 23.11 -16.04
CA ALA A 155 -1.60 23.60 -17.39
C ALA A 155 -2.70 24.66 -17.42
N VAL A 156 -3.49 24.79 -16.35
CA VAL A 156 -4.61 25.74 -16.23
C VAL A 156 -4.23 26.97 -15.37
N SER A 157 -3.14 26.89 -14.58
CA SER A 157 -2.60 27.99 -13.76
C SER A 157 -1.64 28.88 -14.53
#